data_AF-A0A9C9DBE4-F1
#
_entry.id   AF-A0A9C9DBE4-F1
#
_cell.length_a   1.000
_cell.length_b   1.000
_cell.length_c   1.000
_cell.angle_alpha   90.00
_cell.angle_beta   90.00
_cell.angle_gamma   90.00
#
_symmetry.space_group_name_H-M   'P 1'
#
loop_
_entity.id
_entity.type
_entity.pdbx_description
1 polymer ?
#
loop_
_entity_poly.entity_id
_entity_poly.type
_entity_poly.pdbx_seq_one_letter_code
_entity_poly.pdbx_strand_id
1 'polypeptide(L)'
;MNNTPDVYLVGAGPGDPELLTVKAQRIIRQADVIVYDRLVSPAILELLPPGAKRIYVGKAAGRHHMTQDEINSLLVNLARKGRQVVRLKGGDPFIFGRGSEEAKYLREHGFSFEVIPGITSAAGCSAYAGIPLTHRGLSTGVRIVTGHCQANQPLNLNWASLADPDTTLVVYMGLGHLPEISQKLMAAGLPATTPAAVIENGTQPKQRR
;
A
#
# COMPACT_ATOMS: atom_id res chain seq x y z
N MET A 1 17.09 26.17 -12.27
CA MET A 1 16.24 25.27 -13.07
C MET A 1 15.28 24.61 -12.12
N ASN A 2 13.97 24.83 -12.27
CA ASN A 2 12.96 24.15 -11.44
C ASN A 2 12.94 22.68 -11.85
N ASN A 3 13.57 21.82 -11.05
CA ASN A 3 13.72 20.41 -11.34
C ASN A 3 12.43 19.66 -10.95
N THR A 4 11.35 19.89 -11.70
CA THR A 4 10.07 19.22 -11.49
C THR A 4 10.23 17.73 -11.80
N PRO A 5 9.90 16.82 -10.86
CA PRO A 5 9.94 15.39 -11.11
C PRO A 5 9.11 14.95 -12.31
N ASP A 6 9.61 14.00 -13.09
CA ASP A 6 8.88 13.40 -14.23
C ASP A 6 7.70 12.54 -13.74
N VAL A 7 7.91 11.82 -12.63
CA VAL A 7 6.92 10.91 -12.04
C VAL A 7 6.80 11.13 -10.53
N TYR A 8 5.56 11.20 -10.03
CA TYR A 8 5.27 11.18 -8.60
C TYR A 8 4.70 9.83 -8.19
N LEU A 9 5.34 9.14 -7.25
CA LEU A 9 4.82 7.93 -6.61
C LEU A 9 4.05 8.35 -5.35
N VAL A 10 2.71 8.36 -5.43
CA VAL A 10 1.86 9.01 -4.44
C VAL A 10 1.06 7.98 -3.65
N GLY A 11 1.20 8.02 -2.32
CA GLY A 11 0.35 7.28 -1.40
C GLY A 11 -1.03 7.90 -1.28
N ALA A 12 -2.06 7.11 -1.58
CA ALA A 12 -3.46 7.52 -1.52
C ALA A 12 -4.06 7.40 -0.10
N GLY A 13 -3.39 6.69 0.80
CA GLY A 13 -4.00 6.31 2.08
C GLY A 13 -4.88 5.06 1.98
N PRO A 14 -5.48 4.62 3.10
CA PRO A 14 -6.20 3.34 3.19
C PRO A 14 -7.63 3.37 2.64
N GLY A 15 -8.17 4.54 2.34
CA GLY A 15 -9.42 4.68 1.59
C GLY A 15 -10.18 5.96 1.86
N ASP A 16 -10.15 6.46 3.09
CA ASP A 16 -10.74 7.77 3.43
C ASP A 16 -10.01 8.90 2.67
N PRO A 17 -10.70 9.70 1.83
CA PRO A 17 -10.09 10.81 1.11
C PRO A 17 -9.50 11.90 2.02
N GLU A 18 -9.97 12.04 3.27
CA GLU A 18 -9.41 13.00 4.22
C GLU A 18 -8.04 12.57 4.78
N LEU A 19 -7.65 11.30 4.56
CA LEU A 19 -6.31 10.81 4.90
C LEU A 19 -5.28 11.05 3.80
N LEU A 20 -5.66 11.69 2.68
CA LEU A 20 -4.69 12.18 1.71
C LEU A 20 -3.81 13.25 2.36
N THR A 21 -2.51 13.14 2.14
CA THR A 21 -1.61 14.22 2.57
C THR A 21 -1.86 15.47 1.75
N VAL A 22 -1.63 16.65 2.34
CA VAL A 22 -1.73 17.95 1.65
C VAL A 22 -0.90 17.96 0.36
N LYS A 23 0.29 17.34 0.39
CA LYS A 23 1.16 17.22 -0.78
C LYS A 23 0.58 16.30 -1.84
N ALA A 24 0.03 15.14 -1.46
CA ALA A 24 -0.64 14.23 -2.40
C ALA A 24 -1.80 14.93 -3.12
N GLN A 25 -2.67 15.61 -2.37
CA GLN A 25 -3.80 16.33 -2.96
C GLN A 25 -3.36 17.42 -3.94
N ARG A 26 -2.34 18.21 -3.58
CA ARG A 26 -1.78 19.26 -4.46
C ARG A 26 -1.24 18.68 -5.76
N ILE A 27 -0.46 17.60 -5.70
CA ILE A 27 0.15 16.98 -6.88
C ILE A 27 -0.89 16.27 -7.75
N ILE A 28 -1.86 15.57 -7.15
CA ILE A 28 -2.97 14.93 -7.88
C ILE A 28 -3.73 15.96 -8.73
N ARG A 29 -3.99 17.16 -8.19
CA ARG A 29 -4.69 18.23 -8.91
C ARG A 29 -3.93 18.80 -10.11
N GLN A 30 -2.61 18.64 -10.15
CA GLN A 30 -1.75 19.18 -11.21
C GLN A 30 -1.42 18.14 -12.29
N ALA A 31 -1.77 16.88 -12.07
CA ALA A 31 -1.36 15.76 -12.91
C ALA A 31 -1.98 15.81 -14.32
N ASP A 32 -1.17 15.52 -15.34
CA ASP A 32 -1.66 15.31 -16.71
C ASP A 32 -2.20 13.88 -16.89
N VAL A 33 -1.58 12.93 -16.20
CA VAL A 33 -1.92 11.51 -16.28
C VAL A 33 -1.79 10.85 -14.91
N ILE A 34 -2.79 10.07 -14.54
CA ILE A 34 -2.88 9.38 -13.26
C ILE A 34 -2.99 7.88 -13.52
N VAL A 35 -1.96 7.15 -13.11
CA VAL A 35 -1.86 5.69 -13.16
C VAL A 35 -2.22 5.14 -11.78
N TYR A 36 -3.30 4.38 -11.67
CA TYR A 36 -3.81 3.91 -10.37
C TYR A 36 -4.15 2.42 -10.38
N ASP A 37 -4.05 1.79 -9.22
CA ASP A 37 -4.40 0.38 -9.04
C ASP A 37 -5.71 0.21 -8.25
N ARG A 38 -6.08 -1.05 -8.03
CA ARG A 38 -7.35 -1.44 -7.40
C ARG A 38 -7.51 -0.95 -5.96
N LEU A 39 -6.41 -0.69 -5.24
CA LEU A 39 -6.47 -0.35 -3.82
C LEU A 39 -6.79 1.13 -3.57
N VAL A 40 -6.80 1.97 -4.61
CA VAL A 40 -7.28 3.35 -4.51
C VAL A 40 -8.81 3.34 -4.42
N SER A 41 -9.36 3.95 -3.36
CA SER A 41 -10.80 3.92 -3.11
C SER A 41 -11.58 4.73 -4.15
N PRO A 42 -12.85 4.38 -4.42
CA PRO A 42 -13.72 5.17 -5.29
C PRO A 42 -13.82 6.64 -4.88
N ALA A 43 -13.93 6.92 -3.58
CA ALA A 43 -14.01 8.29 -3.05
C ALA A 43 -12.75 9.12 -3.39
N ILE A 44 -11.56 8.52 -3.40
CA ILE A 44 -10.33 9.20 -3.85
C ILE A 44 -10.34 9.38 -5.37
N LEU A 45 -10.86 8.42 -6.14
CA LEU A 45 -10.97 8.54 -7.60
C LEU A 45 -11.91 9.67 -8.05
N GLU A 46 -12.89 10.02 -7.22
CA GLU A 46 -13.79 11.17 -7.44
C GLU A 46 -13.08 12.51 -7.28
N LEU A 47 -11.99 12.57 -6.52
CA LEU A 47 -11.18 13.79 -6.34
C LEU A 47 -10.20 14.06 -7.49
N LEU A 48 -10.05 13.12 -8.43
CA LEU A 48 -9.12 13.28 -9.53
C LEU A 48 -9.59 14.39 -10.48
N PRO A 49 -8.69 15.28 -10.94
CA PRO A 49 -9.07 16.37 -11.82
C PRO A 49 -9.72 15.85 -13.11
N PRO A 50 -10.77 16.51 -13.62
CA PRO A 50 -11.50 16.04 -14.81
C PRO A 50 -10.65 16.06 -16.09
N GLY A 51 -9.63 16.93 -16.16
CA GLY A 51 -8.73 17.03 -17.31
C GLY A 51 -7.61 15.98 -17.35
N ALA A 52 -7.37 15.25 -16.26
CA ALA A 52 -6.29 14.26 -16.22
C ALA A 52 -6.69 12.95 -16.88
N LYS A 53 -5.78 12.39 -17.70
CA LYS A 53 -5.97 11.05 -18.26
C LYS A 53 -5.85 10.01 -17.13
N ARG A 54 -6.85 9.15 -16.98
CA ARG A 54 -6.88 8.09 -15.96
C ARG A 54 -6.50 6.74 -16.58
N ILE A 55 -5.54 6.03 -15.99
CA ILE A 55 -5.09 4.71 -16.46
C ILE A 55 -5.15 3.72 -15.29
N TYR A 56 -6.05 2.75 -15.39
CA TYR A 56 -6.18 1.68 -14.41
C TYR A 56 -5.21 0.54 -14.72
N VAL A 57 -4.42 0.12 -13.74
CA VAL A 57 -3.40 -0.95 -13.89
C VAL A 57 -3.60 -2.14 -12.93
N GLY A 58 -4.71 -2.16 -12.19
CA GLY A 58 -4.97 -3.23 -11.21
C GLY A 58 -5.52 -4.53 -11.83
N LYS A 59 -5.40 -5.63 -11.07
CA LYS A 59 -6.11 -6.90 -11.33
C LYS A 59 -7.62 -6.69 -11.20
N ALA A 60 -8.35 -6.56 -12.32
CA ALA A 60 -9.81 -6.69 -12.33
C ALA A 60 -10.20 -7.99 -13.03
N ALA A 61 -11.13 -8.74 -12.44
CA ALA A 61 -11.69 -9.92 -13.09
C ALA A 61 -12.27 -9.52 -14.46
N GLY A 62 -11.82 -10.18 -15.53
CA GLY A 62 -12.27 -9.90 -16.91
C GLY A 62 -11.54 -8.77 -17.67
N ARG A 63 -10.46 -8.18 -17.13
CA ARG A 63 -9.58 -7.24 -17.87
C ARG A 63 -8.17 -7.78 -17.98
N HIS A 64 -7.46 -7.39 -19.04
CA HIS A 64 -6.04 -7.69 -19.21
C HIS A 64 -5.24 -7.24 -17.96
N HIS A 65 -4.57 -8.19 -17.34
CA HIS A 65 -3.71 -7.96 -16.18
C HIS A 65 -2.39 -7.33 -16.63
N MET A 66 -2.05 -6.15 -16.13
CA MET A 66 -0.69 -5.62 -16.28
C MET A 66 0.22 -6.19 -15.20
N THR A 67 1.30 -6.83 -15.63
CA THR A 67 2.45 -7.19 -14.80
C THR A 67 3.15 -5.94 -14.29
N GLN A 68 4.01 -6.10 -13.27
CA GLN A 68 4.77 -4.95 -12.75
C GLN A 68 5.73 -4.38 -13.79
N ASP A 69 6.35 -5.21 -14.62
CA ASP A 69 7.27 -4.74 -15.66
C ASP A 69 6.55 -3.94 -16.74
N GLU A 70 5.31 -4.30 -17.06
CA GLU A 70 4.44 -3.50 -17.95
C GLU A 70 4.06 -2.17 -17.30
N ILE A 71 3.76 -2.14 -16.00
CA ILE A 71 3.49 -0.89 -15.25
C ILE A 71 4.74 -0.01 -15.26
N ASN A 72 5.90 -0.57 -14.97
CA ASN A 72 7.18 0.14 -14.96
C ASN A 72 7.47 0.76 -16.35
N SER A 73 7.30 -0.03 -17.41
CA SER A 73 7.46 0.40 -18.80
C SER A 73 6.45 1.50 -19.16
N LEU A 74 5.20 1.39 -18.71
CA LEU A 74 4.17 2.40 -18.89
C LEU A 74 4.58 3.73 -18.26
N LEU A 75 5.07 3.74 -17.02
CA LEU A 75 5.50 4.96 -16.34
C LEU A 75 6.62 5.68 -17.09
N VAL A 76 7.64 4.94 -17.53
CA VAL A 76 8.72 5.48 -18.37
C VAL A 76 8.19 6.04 -19.69
N ASN A 77 7.27 5.33 -20.35
CA ASN A 77 6.70 5.78 -21.62
C ASN A 77 5.81 7.02 -21.49
N LEU A 78 5.17 7.21 -20.33
CA LEU A 78 4.42 8.43 -20.03
C LEU A 78 5.37 9.60 -19.71
N ALA A 79 6.41 9.35 -18.92
CA ALA A 79 7.43 10.33 -18.59
C ALA A 79 8.16 10.86 -19.84
N ARG A 80 8.53 9.97 -20.77
CA ARG A 80 9.11 10.31 -22.09
C ARG A 80 8.29 11.32 -22.89
N LYS A 81 6.98 11.38 -22.67
CA LYS A 81 6.07 12.29 -23.39
C LYS A 81 6.01 13.68 -22.75
N GLY A 82 6.85 13.97 -21.75
CA GLY A 82 6.90 15.25 -21.04
C GLY A 82 5.65 15.54 -20.22
N ARG A 83 4.91 14.50 -19.81
CA ARG A 83 3.70 14.63 -19.00
C ARG A 83 4.06 14.59 -17.53
N GLN A 84 3.36 15.35 -16.70
CA GLN A 84 3.40 15.15 -15.26
C GLN A 84 2.64 13.87 -14.89
N VAL A 85 3.39 12.81 -14.56
CA VAL A 85 2.82 11.49 -14.26
C VAL A 85 2.62 11.32 -12.76
N VAL A 86 1.41 10.95 -12.34
CA VAL A 86 1.13 10.50 -10.97
C VAL A 86 0.85 9.00 -10.97
N ARG A 87 1.69 8.23 -10.28
CA ARG A 87 1.41 6.84 -9.92
C ARG A 87 0.75 6.83 -8.55
N LEU A 88 -0.58 6.76 -8.53
CA LEU A 88 -1.38 6.76 -7.31
C LEU A 88 -1.54 5.33 -6.78
N LYS A 89 -1.13 5.09 -5.54
CA LYS A 89 -1.03 3.76 -4.92
C LYS A 89 -1.83 3.73 -3.63
N GLY A 90 -2.60 2.67 -3.39
CA GLY A 90 -3.29 2.50 -2.10
C GLY A 90 -2.31 2.43 -0.93
N GLY A 91 -2.66 3.06 0.19
CA GLY A 91 -1.79 3.14 1.37
C GLY A 91 -0.56 4.00 1.14
N ASP A 92 0.61 3.43 1.43
CA ASP A 92 1.92 4.05 1.23
C ASP A 92 2.70 3.39 0.08
N PRO A 93 3.41 4.14 -0.80
CA PRO A 93 4.14 3.56 -1.92
C PRO A 93 5.17 2.50 -1.54
N PHE A 94 5.79 2.61 -0.37
CA PHE A 94 6.94 1.82 0.06
C PHE A 94 6.62 0.74 1.10
N ILE A 95 5.37 0.65 1.58
CA ILE A 95 4.92 -0.43 2.47
C ILE A 95 4.13 -1.46 1.64
N PHE A 96 4.80 -2.54 1.24
CA PHE A 96 4.28 -3.61 0.37
C PHE A 96 3.61 -3.12 -0.93
N GLY A 97 3.88 -1.87 -1.34
CA GLY A 97 3.30 -1.26 -2.52
C GLY A 97 4.12 -1.46 -3.79
N ARG A 98 5.33 -2.04 -3.72
CA ARG A 98 6.28 -2.16 -4.86
C ARG A 98 6.74 -0.82 -5.44
N GLY A 99 6.56 0.29 -4.73
CA GLY A 99 7.00 1.61 -5.20
C GLY A 99 8.51 1.70 -5.38
N SER A 100 9.29 0.92 -4.62
CA SER A 100 10.76 0.87 -4.77
C SER A 100 11.21 0.24 -6.10
N GLU A 101 10.45 -0.74 -6.62
CA GLU A 101 10.70 -1.34 -7.93
C GLU A 101 10.41 -0.33 -9.05
N GLU A 102 9.27 0.38 -8.95
CA GLU A 102 8.89 1.45 -9.88
C GLU A 102 9.94 2.58 -9.89
N ALA A 103 10.37 3.02 -8.70
CA ALA A 103 11.41 4.02 -8.50
C ALA A 103 12.77 3.61 -9.10
N LYS A 104 13.21 2.38 -8.82
CA LYS A 104 14.46 1.82 -9.37
C LYS A 104 14.43 1.83 -10.89
N TYR A 105 13.34 1.35 -11.49
CA TYR A 105 13.19 1.28 -12.93
C TYR A 105 13.19 2.66 -13.61
N LEU A 106 12.50 3.65 -13.03
CA LEU A 106 12.51 5.03 -13.52
C LEU A 106 13.94 5.61 -13.55
N ARG A 107 14.68 5.45 -12.46
CA ARG A 107 16.08 5.90 -12.36
C ARG A 107 16.98 5.22 -13.37
N GLU A 108 16.84 3.91 -13.56
CA GLU A 108 17.61 3.13 -14.55
C GLU A 108 17.36 3.61 -16.00
N HIS A 109 16.23 4.26 -16.26
CA HIS A 109 15.87 4.82 -17.56
C HIS A 109 16.08 6.35 -17.64
N GLY A 110 16.72 6.95 -16.65
CA GLY A 110 17.06 8.38 -16.65
C GLY A 110 15.91 9.33 -16.31
N PHE A 111 14.82 8.83 -15.72
CA PHE A 111 13.68 9.66 -15.28
C PHE A 111 13.77 9.97 -13.80
N SER A 112 13.55 11.23 -13.46
CA SER A 112 13.45 11.70 -12.10
C SER A 112 12.09 11.34 -11.50
N PHE A 113 12.07 11.10 -10.19
CA PHE A 113 10.83 10.83 -9.49
C PHE A 113 10.84 11.42 -8.08
N GLU A 114 9.63 11.63 -7.55
CA GLU A 114 9.43 11.98 -6.15
C GLU A 114 8.44 11.01 -5.50
N VAL A 115 8.75 10.59 -4.29
CA VAL A 115 7.86 9.75 -3.48
C VAL A 115 7.11 10.65 -2.52
N ILE A 116 5.79 10.56 -2.54
CA ILE A 116 4.90 11.24 -1.60
C ILE A 116 4.31 10.17 -0.69
N PRO A 117 4.73 10.12 0.59
CA PRO A 117 4.22 9.14 1.54
C PRO A 117 2.72 9.24 1.72
N GLY A 118 2.10 8.10 2.04
CA GLY A 118 0.69 8.00 2.38
C GLY A 118 0.47 7.38 3.76
N ILE A 119 -0.72 7.55 4.31
CA ILE A 119 -1.11 6.83 5.52
C ILE A 119 -1.21 5.34 5.17
N THR A 120 -0.39 4.50 5.78
CA THR A 120 -0.42 3.06 5.54
C THR A 120 -1.62 2.40 6.21
N SER A 121 -2.11 1.28 5.66
CA SER A 121 -3.27 0.56 6.22
C SER A 121 -3.09 0.19 7.69
N ALA A 122 -1.86 -0.17 8.10
CA ALA A 122 -1.54 -0.48 9.49
C ALA A 122 -1.92 0.68 10.41
N ALA A 123 -1.52 1.92 10.09
CA ALA A 123 -1.80 3.07 10.93
C ALA A 123 -3.29 3.46 10.85
N GLY A 124 -3.82 3.63 9.63
CA GLY A 124 -5.18 4.14 9.44
C GLY A 124 -6.25 3.16 9.89
N CYS A 125 -6.17 1.88 9.50
CA CYS A 125 -7.16 0.88 9.89
C CYS A 125 -7.15 0.67 11.41
N SER A 126 -5.97 0.60 12.02
CA SER A 126 -5.83 0.38 13.46
C SER A 126 -6.45 1.54 14.26
N ALA A 127 -6.16 2.79 13.88
CA ALA A 127 -6.78 3.96 14.49
C ALA A 127 -8.31 3.97 14.35
N TYR A 128 -8.84 3.74 13.15
CA TYR A 128 -10.29 3.75 12.88
C TYR A 128 -11.02 2.55 13.50
N ALA A 129 -10.31 1.48 13.86
CA ALA A 129 -10.86 0.33 14.57
C ALA A 129 -10.75 0.45 16.10
N GLY A 130 -10.17 1.54 16.61
CA GLY A 130 -9.94 1.75 18.04
C GLY A 130 -8.88 0.81 18.63
N ILE A 131 -7.94 0.34 17.81
CA ILE A 131 -6.84 -0.54 18.22
C ILE A 131 -5.54 0.27 18.05
N PRO A 132 -4.86 0.72 19.10
CA PRO A 132 -3.57 1.37 18.92
C PRO A 132 -2.49 0.34 18.58
N LEU A 133 -1.58 0.67 17.65
CA LEU A 133 -0.45 -0.21 17.30
C LEU A 133 0.60 -0.30 18.41
N THR A 134 0.67 0.72 19.27
CA THR A 134 1.56 0.75 20.43
C THR A 134 0.79 1.23 21.63
N HIS A 135 1.11 0.67 22.80
CA HIS A 135 0.55 1.13 24.07
C HIS A 135 1.55 0.81 25.16
N ARG A 136 1.88 1.81 25.99
CA ARG A 136 2.83 1.66 27.09
C ARG A 136 2.38 0.53 28.02
N GLY A 137 3.27 -0.41 28.31
CA GLY A 137 2.97 -1.57 29.15
C GLY A 137 2.20 -2.70 28.47
N LEU A 138 1.87 -2.59 27.17
CA LEU A 138 1.27 -3.66 26.37
C LEU A 138 2.11 -4.03 25.14
N SER A 139 2.68 -3.04 24.45
CA SER A 139 3.43 -3.25 23.22
C SER A 139 4.57 -2.25 23.13
N THR A 140 5.79 -2.80 23.02
CA THR A 140 7.06 -2.06 22.91
C THR A 140 7.47 -1.82 21.46
N GLY A 141 6.80 -2.45 20.50
CA GLY A 141 7.13 -2.35 19.08
C GLY A 141 6.04 -2.87 18.16
N VAL A 142 6.17 -2.52 16.88
CA VAL A 142 5.24 -2.95 15.82
C VAL A 142 6.01 -3.74 14.78
N ARG A 143 5.51 -4.92 14.42
CA ARG A 143 6.04 -5.74 13.33
C ARG A 143 5.07 -5.73 12.17
N ILE A 144 5.52 -5.28 11.00
CA ILE A 144 4.71 -5.23 9.79
C ILE A 144 5.24 -6.27 8.80
N VAL A 145 4.42 -7.26 8.46
CA VAL A 145 4.80 -8.38 7.59
C VAL A 145 3.77 -8.62 6.48
N THR A 146 4.18 -9.33 5.45
CA THR A 146 3.27 -9.81 4.39
C THR A 146 2.96 -11.29 4.62
N GLY A 147 1.67 -11.64 4.58
CA GLY A 147 1.16 -13.01 4.51
C GLY A 147 1.02 -13.53 3.08
N HIS A 148 1.57 -12.81 2.09
CA HIS A 148 1.63 -13.24 0.70
C HIS A 148 3.06 -13.59 0.30
N CYS A 149 3.23 -14.76 -0.32
CA CYS A 149 4.47 -15.21 -0.95
C CYS A 149 4.33 -15.25 -2.46
N GLN A 150 5.46 -15.33 -3.18
CA GLN A 150 5.43 -15.70 -4.60
C GLN A 150 4.67 -17.01 -4.76
N ALA A 151 3.92 -17.12 -5.86
CA ALA A 151 3.04 -18.26 -6.12
C ALA A 151 3.78 -19.59 -5.92
N ASN A 152 3.13 -20.53 -5.21
CA ASN A 152 3.62 -21.87 -4.87
C ASN A 152 4.80 -21.94 -3.88
N GLN A 153 5.17 -20.84 -3.21
CA GLN A 153 6.09 -20.89 -2.08
C GLN A 153 5.35 -20.88 -0.74
N PRO A 154 5.79 -21.70 0.24
CA PRO A 154 5.21 -21.68 1.58
C PRO A 154 5.50 -20.35 2.27
N LEU A 155 4.62 -19.95 3.20
CA LEU A 155 4.84 -18.75 4.01
C LEU A 155 6.05 -18.98 4.94
N ASN A 156 7.20 -18.48 4.50
CA ASN A 156 8.49 -18.66 5.16
C ASN A 156 8.92 -17.37 5.87
N LEU A 157 8.27 -17.09 7.00
CA LEU A 157 8.62 -16.00 7.89
C LEU A 157 9.41 -16.54 9.09
N ASN A 158 10.16 -15.67 9.78
CA ASN A 158 10.79 -16.03 11.05
C ASN A 158 9.73 -16.06 12.18
N TRP A 159 8.98 -17.15 12.27
CA TRP A 159 7.87 -17.31 13.20
C TRP A 159 8.26 -17.12 14.66
N ALA A 160 9.44 -17.63 15.05
CA ALA A 160 9.98 -17.44 16.40
C ALA A 160 10.16 -15.96 16.73
N SER A 161 10.62 -15.14 15.78
CA SER A 161 10.73 -13.69 15.98
C SER A 161 9.38 -12.97 15.92
N LEU A 162 8.36 -13.51 15.25
CA LEU A 162 7.04 -12.88 15.13
C LEU A 162 6.12 -13.22 16.32
N ALA A 163 6.36 -14.34 16.98
CA ALA A 163 5.61 -14.82 18.14
C ALA A 163 6.07 -14.17 19.46
N ASP A 164 6.39 -12.87 19.42
CA ASP A 164 6.86 -12.14 20.59
C ASP A 164 5.71 -11.32 21.21
N PRO A 165 5.35 -11.62 22.48
CA PRO A 165 4.18 -11.09 23.15
C PRO A 165 4.29 -9.59 23.47
N ASP A 166 5.49 -9.01 23.43
CA ASP A 166 5.72 -7.61 23.75
C ASP A 166 5.55 -6.69 22.52
N THR A 167 5.02 -7.21 21.41
CA THR A 167 4.81 -6.43 20.17
C THR A 167 3.45 -6.62 19.56
N THR A 168 3.06 -5.66 18.73
CA THR A 168 1.88 -5.76 17.87
C THR A 168 2.29 -6.23 16.47
N LEU A 169 1.79 -7.40 16.06
CA LEU A 169 2.00 -7.95 14.72
C LEU A 169 0.89 -7.51 13.77
N VAL A 170 1.26 -6.83 12.68
CA VAL A 170 0.37 -6.44 11.59
C VAL A 170 0.70 -7.24 10.34
N VAL A 171 -0.26 -8.02 9.85
CA VAL A 171 -0.09 -8.89 8.67
C VAL A 171 -0.88 -8.33 7.49
N TYR A 172 -0.17 -7.90 6.45
CA TYR A 172 -0.74 -7.50 5.16
C TYR A 172 -0.98 -8.71 4.28
N MET A 173 -2.03 -8.68 3.45
CA MET A 173 -2.31 -9.72 2.46
C MET A 173 -2.37 -11.15 3.05
N GLY A 174 -2.70 -11.28 4.34
CA GLY A 174 -2.67 -12.56 5.06
C GLY A 174 -4.00 -13.30 5.09
N LEU A 175 -5.10 -12.71 4.64
CA LEU A 175 -6.45 -13.28 4.81
C LEU A 175 -6.59 -14.71 4.25
N GLY A 176 -5.99 -14.97 3.07
CA GLY A 176 -6.01 -16.30 2.45
C GLY A 176 -5.18 -17.36 3.18
N HIS A 177 -4.23 -16.94 4.03
CA HIS A 177 -3.35 -17.82 4.80
C HIS A 177 -3.59 -17.69 6.31
N LEU A 178 -4.71 -17.12 6.73
CA LEU A 178 -5.00 -16.85 8.14
C LEU A 178 -4.92 -18.11 9.02
N PRO A 179 -5.45 -19.28 8.63
CA PRO A 179 -5.29 -20.51 9.41
C PRO A 179 -3.81 -20.91 9.58
N GLU A 180 -3.03 -20.89 8.50
CA GLU A 180 -1.59 -21.22 8.53
C GLU A 180 -0.80 -20.25 9.42
N ILE A 181 -1.04 -18.94 9.28
CA ILE A 181 -0.41 -17.89 10.09
C ILE A 181 -0.69 -18.12 11.57
N SER A 182 -1.96 -18.34 11.93
CA SER A 182 -2.35 -18.56 13.33
C SER A 182 -1.70 -19.81 13.93
N GLN A 183 -1.69 -20.91 13.18
CA GLN A 183 -1.07 -22.17 13.62
C GLN A 183 0.44 -22.02 13.82
N LYS A 184 1.13 -21.36 12.89
CA LYS A 184 2.59 -21.16 12.98
C LYS A 184 2.99 -20.23 14.11
N LEU A 185 2.21 -19.18 14.40
CA LEU A 185 2.45 -18.31 15.55
C LEU A 185 2.25 -19.06 16.87
N MET A 186 1.19 -19.86 16.99
CA MET A 186 0.96 -20.68 18.19
C MET A 186 2.06 -21.74 18.38
N ALA A 187 2.46 -22.41 17.31
CA ALA A 187 3.56 -23.37 17.33
C ALA A 187 4.91 -22.73 17.71
N ALA A 188 5.09 -21.44 17.41
CA ALA A 188 6.27 -20.67 17.79
C ALA A 188 6.21 -20.09 19.21
N GLY A 189 5.14 -20.35 19.98
CA GLY A 189 5.03 -19.98 21.39
C GLY A 189 4.07 -18.83 21.70
N LEU A 190 3.40 -18.24 20.69
CA LEU A 190 2.40 -17.20 20.95
C LEU A 190 1.15 -17.84 21.58
N PRO A 191 0.64 -17.34 22.72
CA PRO A 191 -0.54 -17.93 23.36
C PRO A 191 -1.77 -17.96 22.44
N ALA A 192 -2.53 -19.05 22.45
CA ALA A 192 -3.80 -19.16 21.71
C ALA A 192 -4.86 -18.14 22.16
N THR A 193 -4.68 -17.57 23.35
CA THR A 193 -5.52 -16.51 23.94
C THR A 193 -5.11 -15.10 23.52
N THR A 194 -4.06 -14.95 22.70
CA THR A 194 -3.59 -13.63 22.24
C THR A 194 -4.71 -12.93 21.46
N PRO A 195 -5.12 -11.71 21.85
CA PRO A 195 -6.15 -10.97 21.12
C PRO A 195 -5.75 -10.71 19.67
N ALA A 196 -6.67 -10.96 18.74
CA ALA A 196 -6.50 -10.71 17.31
C ALA A 196 -7.75 -10.05 16.73
N ALA A 197 -7.57 -9.32 15.63
CA ALA A 197 -8.66 -8.70 14.87
C ALA A 197 -8.34 -8.71 13.38
N VAL A 198 -9.38 -8.78 12.54
CA VAL A 198 -9.27 -8.64 11.08
C VAL A 198 -10.02 -7.38 10.68
N ILE A 199 -9.33 -6.42 10.09
CA ILE A 199 -9.95 -5.17 9.66
C ILE A 199 -10.10 -5.18 8.14
N GLU A 200 -11.34 -5.28 7.67
CA GLU A 200 -11.69 -5.23 6.26
C GLU A 200 -12.11 -3.81 5.88
N ASN A 201 -11.67 -3.31 4.71
CA ASN A 201 -12.02 -1.97 4.20
C ASN A 201 -11.81 -0.84 5.20
N GLY A 202 -10.72 -0.91 6.00
CA GLY A 202 -10.49 0.06 7.06
C GLY A 202 -10.47 1.50 6.55
N THR A 203 -10.98 2.42 7.36
CA THR A 203 -11.23 3.84 7.06
C THR A 203 -12.35 4.13 6.06
N GLN A 204 -12.89 3.11 5.38
CA GLN A 204 -14.00 3.30 4.44
C GLN A 204 -15.36 3.13 5.14
N PRO A 205 -16.46 3.65 4.58
CA PRO A 205 -17.81 3.46 5.14
C PRO A 205 -18.22 1.99 5.32
N LYS A 206 -17.60 1.07 4.58
CA LYS A 206 -17.84 -0.38 4.64
C LYS A 206 -16.85 -1.11 5.57
N GLN A 207 -16.19 -0.40 6.48
CA GLN A 207 -15.25 -1.00 7.44
C GLN A 207 -15.93 -2.12 8.24
N ARG A 208 -15.25 -3.26 8.38
CA ARG A 208 -15.65 -4.37 9.25
C ARG A 208 -14.49 -4.81 10.13
N ARG A 209 -14.80 -5.25 11.34
CA ARG A 209 -13.86 -5.77 12.33
C ARG A 209 -14.32 -7.14 12.81
#